data_AF-S7HRD8-F1
#
_entry.id   AF-S7HRD8-F1
#
_cell.length_a   1.000
_cell.length_b   1.000
_cell.length_c   1.000
_cell.angle_alpha   90.00
_cell.angle_beta   90.00
_cell.angle_gamma   90.00
#
_symmetry.space_group_name_H-M   'P 1'
#
loop_
_entity.id
_entity.type
_entity.pdbx_description
1 polymer ?
#
loop_
_entity_poly.entity_id
_entity_poly.type
_entity_poly.pdbx_seq_one_letter_code
_entity_poly.pdbx_strand_id
1 'polypeptide(L)' 'MEFNIKANSTAEVSEKCTENNTAIKLGSGKSPVYATPALVALMENAAINACDPQLPEGYNTVGIA' A
#
# COMPACT_ATOMS: atom_id res chain seq x y z
N MET A 1 -1.72 -23.49 13.61
CA MET A 1 -2.50 -22.38 14.18
C MET A 1 -3.39 -21.86 13.09
N GLU A 2 -4.70 -21.79 13.32
CA GLU A 2 -5.63 -21.17 12.39
C GLU A 2 -6.00 -19.79 12.96
N PHE A 3 -5.76 -18.75 12.17
CA PHE A 3 -6.32 -17.41 12.40
C PHE A 3 -6.98 -16.99 11.10
N ASN A 4 -8.05 -16.20 11.21
CA ASN A 4 -8.85 -15.80 10.05
C ASN A 4 -8.82 -14.28 9.91
N ILE A 5 -8.55 -13.82 8.69
CA ILE A 5 -8.75 -12.43 8.31
C ILE A 5 -10.21 -12.28 7.86
N LYS A 6 -10.91 -11.28 8.37
CA LYS A 6 -12.28 -10.96 7.97
C LYS A 6 -12.31 -10.60 6.49
N ALA A 7 -13.12 -11.33 5.72
CA ALA A 7 -13.37 -11.01 4.32
C ALA A 7 -14.00 -9.62 4.18
N ASN A 8 -13.64 -8.91 3.12
CA ASN A 8 -14.09 -7.55 2.84
C ASN A 8 -13.71 -6.51 3.91
N SER A 9 -12.62 -6.72 4.66
CA SER A 9 -12.02 -5.64 5.44
C SER A 9 -11.55 -4.51 4.52
N THR A 10 -11.73 -3.28 4.99
CA THR A 10 -11.40 -2.08 4.23
C THR A 10 -10.62 -1.11 5.10
N ALA A 11 -9.74 -0.35 4.47
CA ALA A 11 -9.12 0.83 5.04
C ALA A 11 -8.94 1.87 3.93
N GLU A 12 -8.92 3.13 4.32
CA GLU A 12 -8.69 4.25 3.42
C GLU A 12 -7.42 4.98 3.84
N VAL A 13 -6.59 5.28 2.86
CA VAL A 13 -5.41 6.12 3.02
C VAL A 13 -5.41 7.14 1.89
N SER A 14 -4.95 8.34 2.19
CA SER A 14 -4.79 9.40 1.20
C SER A 14 -3.45 10.08 1.41
N GLU A 15 -2.87 10.53 0.31
CA GLU A 15 -1.69 11.38 0.36
C GLU A 15 -1.76 12.46 -0.70
N LYS A 16 -1.02 13.53 -0.48
CA LYS A 16 -0.89 14.61 -1.46
C LYS A 16 0.18 14.26 -2.47
N CYS A 17 -0.09 14.45 -3.76
CA CYS A 17 0.96 14.45 -4.77
C CYS A 17 1.90 15.64 -4.51
N THR A 18 3.17 15.34 -4.31
CA THR A 18 4.27 16.29 -4.10
C THR A 18 5.42 15.94 -5.05
N GLU A 19 6.47 16.76 -5.09
CA GLU A 19 7.65 16.46 -5.91
C GLU A 19 8.30 15.10 -5.57
N ASN A 20 8.15 14.65 -4.32
CA ASN A 20 8.77 13.43 -3.81
C ASN A 20 8.14 12.12 -4.32
N ASN A 21 6.89 12.16 -4.77
CA ASN A 21 6.15 10.98 -5.25
C ASN A 21 5.75 11.10 -6.74
N THR A 22 6.49 11.91 -7.49
CA THR A 22 6.33 12.02 -8.95
C THR A 22 7.06 10.93 -9.72
N ALA A 23 6.58 10.62 -10.94
CA ALA A 23 7.18 9.64 -11.83
C ALA A 23 8.62 9.99 -12.22
N ILE A 24 8.95 11.28 -12.37
CA ILE A 24 10.32 11.75 -12.59
C ILE A 24 11.19 11.44 -11.36
N LYS A 25 10.71 11.77 -10.16
CA LYS A 25 11.47 11.58 -8.92
C LYS A 25 11.74 10.11 -8.61
N LEU A 26 10.75 9.25 -8.85
CA LEU A 26 10.83 7.82 -8.59
C LEU A 26 11.36 7.01 -9.78
N GLY A 27 11.73 7.65 -10.89
CA GLY A 27 12.33 6.99 -12.06
C GLY A 27 11.37 6.11 -12.86
N SER A 28 10.07 6.18 -12.59
CA SER A 28 9.05 5.39 -13.29
C SER A 28 8.52 6.07 -14.56
N GLY A 29 8.97 7.28 -14.88
CA GLY A 29 8.54 8.03 -16.05
C GLY A 29 9.25 9.38 -16.19
N LYS A 30 8.87 10.16 -17.21
CA LYS A 30 9.50 11.44 -17.55
C LYS A 30 8.62 12.67 -17.30
N SER A 31 7.41 12.48 -16.78
CA SER A 31 6.43 13.55 -16.54
C SER A 31 6.25 13.83 -15.05
N PRO A 32 5.97 15.08 -14.62
CA PRO A 32 5.77 15.45 -13.22
C PRO A 32 4.36 15.07 -12.73
N VAL A 33 4.00 13.80 -12.90
CA VAL A 33 2.72 13.22 -12.50
C VAL A 33 2.92 12.23 -11.37
N TYR A 34 1.87 11.89 -10.63
CA TYR A 34 1.94 10.89 -9.58
C TYR A 34 2.43 9.54 -10.12
N ALA A 35 3.42 8.96 -9.44
CA ALA A 35 4.13 7.79 -9.94
C ALA A 35 3.33 6.49 -9.74
N THR A 36 3.41 5.55 -10.69
CA THR A 36 2.94 4.17 -10.49
C THR A 36 3.52 3.50 -9.23
N PRO A 37 4.84 3.59 -8.93
CA PRO A 37 5.37 3.03 -7.67
C PRO A 37 4.79 3.72 -6.42
N ALA A 38 4.48 5.02 -6.47
CA ALA A 38 3.83 5.70 -5.36
C ALA A 38 2.39 5.20 -5.18
N LEU A 39 1.64 5.04 -6.27
CA LEU A 39 0.30 4.46 -6.26
C LEU A 39 0.28 3.05 -5.66
N VAL A 40 1.19 2.19 -6.08
CA VAL A 40 1.29 0.81 -5.55
C VAL A 40 1.62 0.83 -4.05
N ALA A 41 2.58 1.66 -3.62
CA ALA A 41 2.89 1.82 -2.20
C ALA A 41 1.68 2.33 -1.39
N LEU A 42 0.87 3.24 -1.94
CA LEU A 42 -0.36 3.72 -1.30
C LEU A 42 -1.41 2.61 -1.19
N MET A 43 -1.58 1.79 -2.24
CA MET A 43 -2.45 0.61 -2.23
C MET A 43 -1.99 -0.44 -1.21
N GLU A 44 -0.69 -0.70 -1.12
CA GLU A 44 -0.11 -1.60 -0.12
C GLU A 44 -0.36 -1.10 1.31
N ASN A 45 -0.18 0.20 1.57
CA ASN A 45 -0.49 0.80 2.85
C ASN A 45 -1.98 0.66 3.22
N ALA A 46 -2.89 0.83 2.26
CA ALA A 46 -4.32 0.57 2.47
C ALA A 46 -4.57 -0.90 2.85
N ALA A 47 -3.96 -1.85 2.15
CA ALA A 47 -4.10 -3.27 2.42
C ALA A 47 -3.53 -3.66 3.80
N ILE A 48 -2.37 -3.12 4.17
CA ILE A 48 -1.76 -3.27 5.51
C ILE A 48 -2.75 -2.76 6.57
N ASN A 49 -3.27 -1.54 6.43
CA ASN A 49 -4.21 -0.97 7.41
C ASN A 49 -5.53 -1.75 7.52
N ALA A 50 -5.94 -2.46 6.47
CA ALA A 50 -7.11 -3.34 6.50
C ALA A 50 -6.83 -4.70 7.17
N CYS A 51 -5.59 -5.21 7.06
CA CYS A 51 -5.22 -6.57 7.46
C CYS A 51 -4.47 -6.66 8.80
N ASP A 52 -3.47 -5.81 9.03
CA ASP A 52 -2.54 -5.89 10.17
C ASP A 52 -3.24 -5.93 11.54
N PRO A 53 -4.31 -5.15 11.82
CA PRO A 53 -5.02 -5.21 13.11
C PRO A 53 -5.66 -6.58 13.42
N GLN A 54 -5.72 -7.47 12.43
CA GLN A 54 -6.31 -8.80 12.54
C GLN A 54 -5.25 -9.91 12.62
N LEU A 55 -3.97 -9.56 12.47
CA LEU A 55 -2.87 -10.52 12.51
C LEU A 55 -2.45 -10.80 13.96
N PRO A 56 -2.09 -12.06 14.28
CA PRO A 56 -1.44 -12.35 15.56
C PRO A 56 -0.05 -11.70 15.64
N GLU A 57 0.46 -11.58 16.86
CA GLU A 57 1.84 -11.11 17.09
C GLU A 57 2.86 -11.99 16.34
N GLY A 58 3.81 -11.35 15.67
CA GLY A 58 4.86 -12.03 14.89
C GLY A 58 4.46 -12.43 13.47
N TYR A 59 3.26 -12.06 13.00
CA TYR A 59 2.80 -12.30 11.63
C TYR A 59 2.86 -11.02 10.79
N ASN A 60 3.04 -11.16 9.48
CA ASN A 60 2.90 -10.09 8.50
C ASN A 60 2.13 -10.57 7.26
N THR A 61 1.87 -9.65 6.33
CA THR A 61 1.37 -9.98 4.99
C THR A 61 2.45 -9.78 3.92
N VAL A 62 2.41 -10.58 2.85
CA VAL A 62 3.25 -10.43 1.66
C VAL A 62 2.37 -10.64 0.43
N GLY A 63 2.38 -9.69 -0.50
CA GLY A 63 1.73 -9.86 -1.81
C GLY A 63 2.46 -10.89 -2.67
N ILE A 64 1.71 -11.72 -3.40
CA ILE A 64 2.24 -12.71 -4.35
C ILE A 64 1.78 -12.36 -5.78
N ALA A 65 2.52 -12.88 -6.77
CA ALA A 65 2.22 -12.73 -8.19
C ALA A 65 1.18 -13.73 -8.70
#